data_AF-A0A532TM85-F1
#
_entry.id   AF-A0A532TM85-F1
#
_cell.length_a   1.000
_cell.length_b   1.000
_cell.length_c   1.000
_cell.angle_alpha   90.00
_cell.angle_beta   90.00
_cell.angle_gamma   90.00
#
_symmetry.space_group_name_H-M   'P 1'
#
loop_
_entity.id
_entity.type
_entity.pdbx_description
1 polymer ?
#
loop_
_entity_poly.entity_id
_entity_poly.type
_entity_poly.pdbx_seq_one_letter_code
_entity_poly.pdbx_strand_id
1 'polypeptide(L)'
;MDVFKLRESLFEDIDEYLKIRDIYKLSPTSKGDFFEEIMRNFFQKVLPSGYSVYHGNIINGTIETAEIDLIVVDNALKDNYLKYSVNNVIVVDKSCVKLVAQLKTRIDDMEAFQSVKENLETVKDIDTSIPCLLIAAFNTCGGENIKKQQTSNLPEKSIFCYKSTRKRGPKGKVKTYHRERNEAQVDSLIEFLIKKFYK
;
A
#
# COMPACT_ATOMS: atom_id res chain seq x y z
N MET A 1 -6.64 -9.09 -19.02
CA MET A 1 -5.88 -7.91 -18.57
C MET A 1 -4.40 -8.24 -18.69
N ASP A 2 -3.60 -7.34 -19.26
CA ASP A 2 -2.17 -7.60 -19.55
C ASP A 2 -1.31 -7.20 -18.34
N VAL A 3 -0.81 -8.20 -17.61
CA VAL A 3 -0.03 -8.01 -16.38
C VAL A 3 1.24 -7.19 -16.66
N PHE A 4 1.90 -7.44 -17.79
CA PHE A 4 3.11 -6.73 -18.17
C PHE A 4 2.85 -5.23 -18.34
N LYS A 5 1.81 -4.86 -19.09
CA LYS A 5 1.45 -3.44 -19.31
C LYS A 5 1.09 -2.73 -18.01
N LEU A 6 0.35 -3.39 -17.12
CA LEU A 6 -0.01 -2.82 -15.82
C LEU A 6 1.22 -2.59 -14.95
N ARG A 7 2.14 -3.56 -14.90
CA ARG A 7 3.39 -3.43 -14.16
C ARG A 7 4.23 -2.27 -14.68
N GLU A 8 4.43 -2.18 -16.01
CA GLU A 8 5.22 -1.10 -16.59
C GLU A 8 4.59 0.26 -16.31
N SER A 9 3.27 0.40 -16.45
CA SER A 9 2.57 1.65 -16.09
C SER A 9 2.77 2.03 -14.63
N LEU A 10 2.72 1.08 -13.68
CA LEU A 10 2.98 1.39 -12.27
C LEU A 10 4.43 1.85 -12.06
N PHE A 11 5.40 1.19 -12.70
CA PHE A 11 6.79 1.59 -12.57
C PHE A 11 7.08 2.94 -13.21
N GLU A 12 6.45 3.28 -14.32
CA GLU A 12 6.53 4.61 -14.94
C GLU A 12 6.02 5.69 -13.98
N ASP A 13 4.83 5.50 -13.40
CA ASP A 13 4.24 6.43 -12.43
C ASP A 13 5.16 6.60 -11.20
N ILE A 14 5.72 5.50 -10.66
CA ILE A 14 6.65 5.58 -9.52
C ILE A 14 7.98 6.24 -9.92
N ASP A 15 8.56 5.89 -11.07
CA ASP A 15 9.83 6.47 -11.55
C ASP A 15 9.70 7.99 -11.78
N GLU A 16 8.56 8.46 -12.30
CA GLU A 16 8.25 9.88 -12.43
C GLU A 16 8.18 10.57 -11.06
N TYR A 17 7.44 9.99 -10.11
CA TYR A 17 7.40 10.50 -8.74
C TYR A 17 8.79 10.60 -8.11
N LEU A 18 9.65 9.59 -8.31
CA LEU A 18 11.00 9.61 -7.76
C LEU A 18 11.83 10.76 -8.33
N LYS A 19 11.66 11.09 -9.62
CA LYS A 19 12.30 12.25 -10.24
C LYS A 19 11.77 13.54 -9.64
N ILE A 20 10.45 13.73 -9.58
CA ILE A 20 9.81 14.93 -9.02
C ILE A 20 10.26 15.14 -7.57
N ARG A 21 10.22 14.08 -6.77
CA ARG A 21 10.66 14.12 -5.37
C ARG A 21 12.09 14.61 -5.22
N ASP A 22 13.01 14.11 -6.05
CA ASP A 22 14.43 14.40 -5.97
C ASP A 22 14.74 15.81 -6.51
N ILE A 23 14.00 16.29 -7.52
CA ILE A 23 14.11 17.64 -8.09
C ILE A 23 13.55 18.70 -7.13
N TYR A 24 12.31 18.52 -6.66
CA TYR A 24 11.58 19.52 -5.88
C TYR A 24 11.82 19.42 -4.37
N LYS A 25 12.64 18.45 -3.92
CA LYS A 25 12.97 18.23 -2.50
C LYS A 25 11.73 18.21 -1.61
N LEU A 26 10.71 17.46 -2.03
CA LEU A 26 9.42 17.39 -1.36
C LEU A 26 9.57 17.11 0.15
N SER A 27 8.66 17.69 0.95
CA SER A 27 8.57 17.40 2.38
C SER A 27 8.28 15.91 2.61
N PRO A 28 8.57 15.35 3.80
CA PRO A 28 8.20 13.97 4.14
C PRO A 28 6.72 13.68 3.95
N THR A 29 5.84 14.61 4.32
CA THR A 29 4.38 14.49 4.16
C THR A 29 4.00 14.39 2.69
N SER A 30 4.42 15.34 1.87
CA SER A 30 4.12 15.33 0.44
C SER A 30 4.68 14.07 -0.24
N LYS A 31 5.84 13.55 0.20
CA LYS A 31 6.36 12.28 -0.32
C LYS A 31 5.42 11.11 -0.08
N GLY A 32 4.77 11.06 1.08
CA GLY A 32 3.74 10.07 1.41
C GLY A 32 2.55 10.23 0.49
N ASP A 33 1.93 11.41 0.51
CA ASP A 33 0.68 11.72 -0.21
C ASP A 33 0.77 11.35 -1.71
N PHE A 34 1.85 11.75 -2.38
CA PHE A 34 2.05 11.45 -3.81
C PHE A 34 2.19 9.94 -4.08
N PHE A 35 2.91 9.21 -3.23
CA PHE A 35 3.06 7.77 -3.42
C PHE A 35 1.72 7.05 -3.20
N GLU A 36 0.96 7.50 -2.20
CA GLU A 36 -0.36 6.94 -1.94
C GLU A 36 -1.33 7.21 -3.09
N GLU A 37 -1.31 8.42 -3.66
CA GLU A 37 -2.12 8.76 -4.82
C GLU A 37 -1.80 7.89 -6.04
N ILE A 38 -0.50 7.66 -6.33
CA ILE A 38 -0.07 6.74 -7.39
C ILE A 38 -0.65 5.34 -7.19
N MET A 39 -0.57 4.82 -5.96
CA MET A 39 -1.09 3.48 -5.66
C MET A 39 -2.61 3.43 -5.74
N ARG A 40 -3.33 4.45 -5.24
CA ARG A 40 -4.79 4.53 -5.37
C ARG A 40 -5.22 4.57 -6.84
N ASN A 41 -4.57 5.40 -7.66
CA ASN A 41 -4.82 5.49 -9.10
C ASN A 41 -4.52 4.17 -9.81
N PHE A 42 -3.42 3.50 -9.45
CA PHE A 42 -3.09 2.18 -9.97
C PHE A 42 -4.17 1.14 -9.64
N PHE A 43 -4.63 1.07 -8.40
CA PHE A 43 -5.72 0.16 -8.03
C PHE A 43 -7.00 0.47 -8.80
N GLN A 44 -7.36 1.74 -8.97
CA GLN A 44 -8.52 2.14 -9.78
C GLN A 44 -8.40 1.70 -11.25
N LYS A 45 -7.20 1.77 -11.84
CA LYS A 45 -6.93 1.27 -13.20
C LYS A 45 -7.06 -0.26 -13.31
N VAL A 46 -6.71 -0.99 -12.25
CA VAL A 46 -6.67 -2.46 -12.24
C VAL A 46 -8.03 -3.08 -11.89
N LEU A 47 -8.78 -2.46 -10.97
CA LEU A 47 -10.04 -3.01 -10.48
C LEU A 47 -11.17 -2.86 -11.50
N PRO A 48 -12.13 -3.80 -11.55
CA PRO A 48 -13.31 -3.63 -12.41
C PRO A 48 -14.23 -2.54 -11.86
N SER A 49 -15.11 -1.99 -12.71
CA SER A 49 -15.98 -0.84 -12.38
C SER A 49 -16.94 -1.05 -11.20
N GLY A 50 -17.16 -2.30 -10.80
CA GLY A 50 -17.92 -2.65 -9.60
C GLY A 50 -17.21 -2.30 -8.28
N TYR A 51 -15.96 -1.86 -8.31
CA TYR A 51 -15.19 -1.51 -7.11
C TYR A 51 -14.68 -0.07 -7.18
N SER A 52 -14.49 0.53 -6.00
CA SER A 52 -13.88 1.85 -5.85
C SER A 52 -12.77 1.82 -4.83
N VAL A 53 -11.86 2.79 -4.92
CA VAL A 53 -10.68 2.92 -4.05
C VAL A 53 -10.72 4.26 -3.35
N TYR A 54 -10.49 4.24 -2.04
CA TYR A 54 -10.53 5.41 -1.17
C TYR A 54 -9.44 5.35 -0.09
N HIS A 55 -9.36 6.38 0.74
CA HIS A 55 -8.63 6.39 2.00
C HIS A 55 -9.57 6.83 3.14
N GLY A 56 -9.25 6.49 4.39
CA GLY A 56 -10.04 6.89 5.55
C GLY A 56 -10.20 5.78 6.59
N ASN A 57 -11.34 5.75 7.27
CA ASN A 57 -11.60 4.84 8.40
C ASN A 57 -12.68 3.82 8.06
N ILE A 58 -12.58 2.65 8.69
CA ILE A 58 -13.59 1.59 8.60
C ILE A 58 -14.31 1.51 9.95
N ILE A 59 -15.63 1.38 9.91
CA ILE A 59 -16.47 1.28 11.09
C ILE A 59 -17.26 -0.03 11.13
N ASN A 60 -17.52 -0.49 12.35
CA ASN A 60 -18.45 -1.59 12.63
C ASN A 60 -19.17 -1.29 13.94
N GLY A 61 -20.42 -0.82 13.85
CA GLY A 61 -21.13 -0.28 15.00
C GLY A 61 -20.43 0.98 15.54
N THR A 62 -19.88 0.88 16.76
CA THR A 62 -19.16 1.98 17.44
C THR A 62 -17.63 1.84 17.38
N ILE A 63 -17.12 0.78 16.76
CA ILE A 63 -15.67 0.54 16.62
C ILE A 63 -15.22 1.18 15.30
N GLU A 64 -14.09 1.89 15.37
CA GLU A 64 -13.46 2.57 14.24
C GLU A 64 -11.98 2.17 14.15
N THR A 65 -11.48 1.97 12.93
CA THR A 65 -10.06 1.66 12.69
C THR A 65 -9.19 2.91 12.77
N ALA A 66 -7.88 2.70 12.84
CA ALA A 66 -6.92 3.72 12.40
C ALA A 66 -7.19 4.13 10.94
N GLU A 67 -6.63 5.27 10.52
CA GLU A 67 -6.72 5.71 9.13
C GLU A 67 -5.94 4.74 8.21
N ILE A 68 -6.62 4.31 7.15
CA ILE A 68 -6.14 3.36 6.15
C ILE A 68 -5.94 4.10 4.82
N ASP A 69 -4.72 4.03 4.29
CA ASP A 69 -4.31 4.78 3.09
C ASP A 69 -5.02 4.28 1.81
N LEU A 70 -5.45 3.02 1.78
CA LEU A 70 -6.14 2.41 0.65
C LEU A 70 -7.21 1.41 1.12
N ILE A 71 -8.46 1.69 0.79
CA ILE A 71 -9.63 0.86 1.04
C ILE A 71 -10.30 0.54 -0.30
N VAL A 72 -10.42 -0.75 -0.64
CA VAL A 72 -11.21 -1.20 -1.78
C VAL A 72 -12.61 -1.57 -1.31
N VAL A 73 -13.62 -0.93 -1.88
CA VAL A 73 -15.03 -1.16 -1.55
C VAL A 73 -15.81 -1.66 -2.76
N ASP A 74 -16.86 -2.42 -2.48
CA ASP A 74 -17.83 -2.92 -3.47
C ASP A 74 -18.97 -1.94 -3.69
N ASN A 75 -18.99 -1.34 -4.88
CA ASN A 75 -19.92 -0.28 -5.25
C ASN A 75 -21.38 -0.76 -5.25
N ALA A 76 -21.65 -2.06 -5.41
CA ALA A 76 -23.01 -2.59 -5.34
C ALA A 76 -23.65 -2.40 -3.96
N LEU A 77 -22.82 -2.18 -2.93
CA LEU A 77 -23.27 -1.98 -1.56
C LEU A 77 -23.29 -0.49 -1.18
N LYS A 78 -22.92 0.44 -2.08
CA LYS A 78 -22.58 1.86 -1.77
C LYS A 78 -23.63 2.59 -0.96
N ASP A 79 -24.90 2.34 -1.26
CA ASP A 79 -26.04 2.96 -0.58
C ASP A 79 -26.16 2.53 0.89
N ASN A 80 -25.45 1.49 1.32
CA ASN A 80 -25.47 0.97 2.68
C ASN A 80 -24.39 1.56 3.60
N TYR A 81 -23.40 2.32 3.10
CA TYR A 81 -22.18 2.55 3.90
C TYR A 81 -21.43 3.85 3.72
N LEU A 82 -21.68 4.67 2.68
CA LEU A 82 -20.98 5.96 2.54
C LEU A 82 -21.58 7.00 3.49
N LYS A 83 -21.32 6.87 4.81
CA LYS A 83 -21.93 7.72 5.84
C LYS A 83 -21.44 9.17 5.73
N TYR A 84 -20.15 9.35 5.41
CA TYR A 84 -19.53 10.65 5.20
C TYR A 84 -18.41 10.52 4.16
N SER A 85 -18.34 11.49 3.25
CA SER A 85 -17.25 11.65 2.29
C SER A 85 -16.88 13.12 2.23
N VAL A 86 -15.71 13.47 2.74
CA VAL A 86 -15.14 14.83 2.64
C VAL A 86 -13.73 14.69 2.11
N ASN A 87 -13.43 15.34 0.98
CA ASN A 87 -12.09 15.38 0.39
C ASN A 87 -11.44 13.98 0.20
N ASN A 88 -12.20 12.99 -0.29
CA ASN A 88 -11.77 11.60 -0.51
C ASN A 88 -11.48 10.76 0.75
N VAL A 89 -11.60 11.36 1.94
CA VAL A 89 -11.67 10.62 3.21
C VAL A 89 -13.08 10.08 3.36
N ILE A 90 -13.19 8.76 3.51
CA ILE A 90 -14.47 8.09 3.74
C ILE A 90 -14.52 7.45 5.13
N VAL A 91 -15.73 7.36 5.67
CA VAL A 91 -16.06 6.47 6.77
C VAL A 91 -17.00 5.41 6.23
N VAL A 92 -16.55 4.15 6.22
CA VAL A 92 -17.31 3.05 5.61
C VAL A 92 -17.57 1.88 6.54
N ASP A 93 -18.76 1.31 6.41
CA ASP A 93 -19.12 0.07 7.08
C ASP A 93 -18.29 -1.10 6.56
N LYS A 94 -17.81 -1.96 7.48
CA LYS A 94 -16.97 -3.10 7.14
C LYS A 94 -17.56 -4.04 6.08
N SER A 95 -18.90 -4.14 5.97
CA SER A 95 -19.59 -5.06 5.06
C SER A 95 -19.27 -4.83 3.58
N CYS A 96 -18.85 -3.62 3.22
CA CYS A 96 -18.49 -3.27 1.84
C CYS A 96 -17.01 -3.41 1.53
N VAL A 97 -16.16 -3.53 2.55
CA VAL A 97 -14.71 -3.53 2.40
C VAL A 97 -14.27 -4.89 1.88
N LYS A 98 -13.55 -4.89 0.76
CA LYS A 98 -13.05 -6.12 0.12
C LYS A 98 -11.56 -6.33 0.29
N LEU A 99 -10.84 -5.25 0.58
CA LEU A 99 -9.40 -5.24 0.81
C LEU A 99 -8.96 -3.91 1.43
N VAL A 100 -7.94 -3.95 2.27
CA VAL A 100 -7.21 -2.77 2.73
C VAL A 100 -5.72 -2.88 2.46
N ALA A 101 -5.07 -1.74 2.30
CA ALA A 101 -3.62 -1.66 2.29
C ALA A 101 -3.12 -0.43 3.05
N GLN A 102 -2.06 -0.62 3.83
CA GLN A 102 -1.24 0.49 4.31
C GLN A 102 -0.12 0.73 3.32
N LEU A 103 0.12 2.00 2.99
CA LEU A 103 1.05 2.46 1.99
C LEU A 103 2.18 3.23 2.68
N LYS A 104 3.43 2.93 2.31
CA LYS A 104 4.58 3.69 2.79
C LYS A 104 5.56 3.94 1.67
N THR A 105 6.12 5.15 1.57
CA THR A 105 7.23 5.36 0.63
C THR A 105 8.40 4.44 0.98
N ARG A 106 8.71 4.25 2.27
CA ARG A 106 9.82 3.41 2.73
C ARG A 106 9.48 2.70 4.03
N ILE A 107 9.98 1.48 4.19
CA ILE A 107 10.10 0.79 5.47
C ILE A 107 11.59 0.69 5.78
N ASP A 108 12.04 1.54 6.71
CA ASP A 108 13.46 1.76 7.01
C ASP A 108 13.95 1.08 8.29
N ASP A 109 13.03 0.71 9.18
CA ASP A 109 13.27 0.03 10.45
C ASP A 109 12.03 -0.82 10.88
N MET A 110 12.16 -1.49 12.03
CA MET A 110 11.10 -2.33 12.60
C MET A 110 9.99 -1.51 13.27
N GLU A 111 10.27 -0.30 13.74
CA GLU A 111 9.25 0.56 14.35
C GLU A 111 8.24 1.01 13.29
N ALA A 112 8.72 1.42 12.12
CA ALA A 112 7.88 1.74 10.97
C ALA A 112 7.03 0.53 10.52
N PHE A 113 7.61 -0.67 10.52
CA PHE A 113 6.87 -1.89 10.20
C PHE A 113 5.81 -2.22 11.26
N GLN A 114 6.16 -2.09 12.54
CA GLN A 114 5.25 -2.37 13.66
C GLN A 114 4.08 -1.38 13.70
N SER A 115 4.33 -0.10 13.42
CA SER A 115 3.26 0.90 13.28
C SER A 115 2.26 0.54 12.17
N VAL A 116 2.74 0.07 11.01
CA VAL A 116 1.85 -0.43 9.93
C VAL A 116 1.03 -1.61 10.42
N LYS A 117 1.66 -2.54 11.14
CA LYS A 117 0.99 -3.73 11.63
C LYS A 117 -0.11 -3.37 12.63
N GLU A 118 0.16 -2.49 13.59
CA GLU A 118 -0.82 -2.01 14.56
C GLU A 118 -2.03 -1.38 13.87
N ASN A 119 -1.82 -0.56 12.84
CA ASN A 119 -2.93 -0.02 12.05
C ASN A 119 -3.78 -1.12 11.40
N LEU A 120 -3.13 -2.12 10.78
CA LEU A 120 -3.83 -3.23 10.13
C LEU A 120 -4.50 -4.19 11.12
N GLU A 121 -4.00 -4.28 12.36
CA GLU A 121 -4.64 -5.03 13.44
C GLU A 121 -6.00 -4.44 13.80
N THR A 122 -6.15 -3.11 13.80
CA THR A 122 -7.46 -2.47 14.05
C THR A 122 -8.52 -2.90 13.03
N VAL A 123 -8.14 -3.20 11.79
CA VAL A 123 -9.05 -3.73 10.76
C VAL A 123 -9.45 -5.17 11.09
N LYS A 124 -8.51 -5.99 11.58
CA LYS A 124 -8.78 -7.39 11.94
C LYS A 124 -9.60 -7.51 13.23
N ASP A 125 -9.51 -6.54 14.14
CA ASP A 125 -10.42 -6.45 15.30
C ASP A 125 -11.88 -6.25 14.87
N ILE A 126 -12.09 -5.59 13.73
CA ILE A 126 -13.42 -5.36 13.14
C ILE A 126 -13.89 -6.56 12.31
N ASP A 127 -13.02 -7.09 11.45
CA ASP A 127 -13.31 -8.24 10.60
C ASP A 127 -12.04 -8.99 10.19
N THR A 128 -11.88 -10.21 10.70
CA THR A 128 -10.71 -11.03 10.43
C THR A 128 -10.61 -11.48 8.97
N SER A 129 -11.72 -11.43 8.21
CA SER A 129 -11.79 -11.89 6.83
C SER A 129 -11.31 -10.87 5.78
N ILE A 130 -11.21 -9.58 6.15
CA ILE A 130 -10.78 -8.51 5.23
C ILE A 130 -9.28 -8.68 4.93
N PRO A 131 -8.86 -8.88 3.68
CA PRO A 131 -7.44 -8.99 3.33
C PRO A 131 -6.69 -7.70 3.63
N CYS A 132 -5.53 -7.81 4.31
CA CYS A 132 -4.70 -6.68 4.73
C CYS A 132 -3.32 -6.74 4.08
N LEU A 133 -2.96 -5.71 3.31
CA LEU A 133 -1.66 -5.60 2.63
C LEU A 133 -0.79 -4.48 3.22
N LEU A 134 0.54 -4.67 3.12
CA LEU A 134 1.51 -3.59 3.17
C LEU A 134 2.10 -3.41 1.78
N ILE A 135 2.07 -2.19 1.25
CA ILE A 135 2.73 -1.85 -0.01
C ILE A 135 3.67 -0.69 0.24
N ALA A 136 4.93 -0.85 -0.16
CA ALA A 136 5.90 0.21 -0.06
C ALA A 136 6.74 0.38 -1.32
N ALA A 137 7.15 1.62 -1.61
CA ALA A 137 8.03 1.86 -2.76
C ALA A 137 9.40 1.22 -2.54
N PHE A 138 9.91 1.28 -1.31
CA PHE A 138 11.23 0.74 -0.95
C PHE A 138 11.21 -0.09 0.32
N ASN A 139 12.00 -1.18 0.30
CA ASN A 139 12.51 -1.80 1.53
C ASN A 139 13.98 -1.43 1.70
N THR A 140 14.34 -0.75 2.80
CA THR A 140 15.75 -0.44 3.07
C THR A 140 16.32 -1.12 4.32
N CYS A 141 15.47 -1.79 5.09
CA CYS A 141 15.90 -2.84 5.99
C CYS A 141 16.50 -3.96 5.14
N GLY A 142 17.70 -4.44 5.46
CA GLY A 142 18.22 -5.66 4.84
C GLY A 142 17.14 -6.73 4.94
N GLY A 143 16.58 -7.15 3.80
CA GLY A 143 15.31 -7.89 3.73
C GLY A 143 15.28 -9.20 4.52
N GLU A 144 16.42 -9.64 5.05
CA GLU A 144 16.53 -10.75 5.98
C GLU A 144 15.93 -10.48 7.36
N ASN A 145 16.00 -9.26 7.91
CA ASN A 145 15.50 -8.99 9.27
C ASN A 145 13.97 -8.95 9.35
N ILE A 146 13.31 -8.37 8.34
CA ILE A 146 11.83 -8.35 8.26
C ILE A 146 11.31 -9.76 7.98
N LYS A 147 11.98 -10.55 7.12
CA LYS A 147 11.59 -11.95 6.84
C LYS A 147 11.78 -12.89 8.02
N LYS A 148 12.84 -12.73 8.81
CA LYS A 148 13.16 -13.61 9.96
C LYS A 148 12.27 -13.38 11.18
N GLN A 149 11.56 -12.24 11.25
CA GLN A 149 10.70 -11.88 12.39
C GLN A 149 9.23 -11.62 12.02
N GLN A 150 8.78 -12.09 10.86
CA GLN A 150 7.35 -12.35 10.61
C GLN A 150 6.88 -13.50 11.52
N THR A 151 6.81 -13.24 12.83
CA THR A 151 6.17 -14.13 13.81
C THR A 151 4.66 -13.89 13.86
N SER A 152 4.16 -12.80 13.23
CA SER A 152 2.73 -12.55 13.04
C SER A 152 2.29 -12.69 11.58
N ASN A 153 1.06 -13.18 11.40
CA ASN A 153 0.39 -13.38 10.11
C ASN A 153 -0.03 -12.07 9.39
N LEU A 154 0.28 -10.90 9.97
CA LEU A 154 0.00 -9.58 9.40
C LEU A 154 1.29 -8.82 9.09
N PRO A 155 1.34 -8.06 7.98
CA PRO A 155 0.37 -8.05 6.87
C PRO A 155 0.35 -9.41 6.13
N GLU A 156 -0.79 -9.76 5.51
CA GLU A 156 -0.94 -11.02 4.75
C GLU A 156 0.04 -11.07 3.57
N LYS A 157 0.34 -9.89 3.02
CA LYS A 157 1.35 -9.71 1.98
C LYS A 157 2.06 -8.37 2.14
N SER A 158 3.39 -8.41 2.01
CA SER A 158 4.23 -7.23 1.90
C SER A 158 4.79 -7.11 0.48
N ILE A 159 4.44 -6.03 -0.20
CA ILE A 159 4.90 -5.72 -1.56
C ILE A 159 5.88 -4.55 -1.50
N PHE A 160 7.06 -4.74 -2.07
CA PHE A 160 8.07 -3.69 -2.20
C PHE A 160 8.37 -3.48 -3.67
N CYS A 161 8.01 -2.32 -4.21
CA CYS A 161 8.13 -2.03 -5.65
C CYS A 161 9.59 -2.01 -6.10
N TYR A 162 10.52 -1.54 -5.26
CA TYR A 162 11.95 -1.52 -5.55
C TYR A 162 12.76 -2.22 -4.46
N LYS A 163 13.76 -2.97 -4.91
CA LYS A 163 14.86 -3.40 -4.06
C LYS A 163 15.83 -2.24 -3.92
N SER A 164 16.18 -1.88 -2.69
CA SER A 164 17.16 -0.84 -2.41
C SER A 164 18.38 -1.45 -1.73
N THR A 165 19.51 -1.49 -2.43
CA THR A 165 20.78 -1.89 -1.80
C THR A 165 21.56 -0.65 -1.34
N ARG A 166 21.90 -0.63 -0.04
CA ARG A 166 22.75 0.42 0.53
C ARG A 166 24.21 0.10 0.22
N LYS A 167 24.88 0.84 -0.67
CA LYS A 167 26.35 0.82 -0.74
C LYS A 167 26.92 1.76 0.33
N ARG A 168 27.54 1.18 1.37
CA ARG A 168 28.33 1.93 2.35
C ARG A 168 29.66 2.34 1.70
N GLY A 169 29.99 3.62 1.76
CA GLY A 169 31.28 4.14 1.34
C GLY A 169 32.39 3.85 2.37
N PRO A 170 33.66 4.16 2.04
CA PRO A 170 34.73 4.16 3.03
C PRO A 170 34.35 5.16 4.13
N LYS A 171 34.43 4.74 5.40
CA LYS A 171 33.91 5.42 6.62
C LYS A 171 32.43 5.19 6.97
N GLY A 172 31.75 4.21 6.38
CA GLY A 172 30.42 3.80 6.83
C GLY A 172 29.25 4.73 6.45
N LYS A 173 29.53 5.87 5.80
CA LYS A 173 28.49 6.75 5.25
C LYS A 173 27.85 6.08 4.03
N VAL A 174 26.51 6.00 4.00
CA VAL A 174 25.77 5.52 2.82
C VAL A 174 26.03 6.48 1.67
N LYS A 175 26.68 6.01 0.60
CA LYS A 175 27.12 6.86 -0.53
C LYS A 175 26.13 6.87 -1.70
N THR A 176 25.39 5.78 -1.89
CA THR A 176 24.50 5.63 -3.05
C THR A 176 23.46 4.55 -2.78
N TYR A 177 22.21 4.81 -3.19
CA TYR A 177 21.15 3.80 -3.24
C TYR A 177 21.08 3.28 -4.67
N HIS A 178 21.42 2.00 -4.87
CA HIS A 178 21.03 1.34 -6.12
C HIS A 178 19.59 0.85 -5.95
N ARG A 179 18.73 1.28 -6.87
CA ARG A 179 17.32 0.90 -6.93
C ARG A 179 17.15 -0.04 -8.12
N GLU A 180 16.54 -1.18 -7.86
CA GLU A 180 16.19 -2.16 -8.89
C GLU A 180 14.68 -2.43 -8.79
N ARG A 181 13.98 -2.37 -9.92
CA ARG A 181 12.56 -2.70 -9.98
C ARG A 181 12.36 -4.14 -9.49
N ASN A 182 11.38 -4.35 -8.62
CA ASN A 182 11.06 -5.66 -8.08
C ASN A 182 9.85 -6.25 -8.80
N GLU A 183 10.03 -6.53 -10.10
CA GLU A 183 8.96 -6.94 -11.01
C GLU A 183 8.14 -8.10 -10.45
N ALA A 184 8.81 -9.13 -9.93
CA ALA A 184 8.14 -10.31 -9.37
C ALA A 184 7.15 -9.99 -8.23
N GLN A 185 7.45 -9.01 -7.36
CA GLN A 185 6.49 -8.64 -6.31
C GLN A 185 5.32 -7.82 -6.85
N VAL A 186 5.56 -6.97 -7.84
CA VAL A 186 4.51 -6.19 -8.49
C VAL A 186 3.59 -7.08 -9.33
N ASP A 187 4.15 -8.01 -10.12
CA ASP A 187 3.38 -9.03 -10.84
C ASP A 187 2.50 -9.82 -9.87
N SER A 188 3.08 -10.27 -8.75
CA SER A 188 2.35 -11.02 -7.74
C SER A 188 1.22 -10.19 -7.10
N LEU A 189 1.36 -8.87 -6.97
CA LEU A 189 0.27 -7.99 -6.53
C LEU A 189 -0.84 -7.94 -7.59
N ILE A 190 -0.50 -7.71 -8.86
CA ILE A 190 -1.46 -7.65 -9.97
C ILE A 190 -2.24 -8.95 -10.09
N GLU A 191 -1.55 -10.09 -10.09
CA GLU A 191 -2.17 -11.42 -10.14
C GLU A 191 -3.11 -11.66 -8.98
N PHE A 192 -2.73 -11.23 -7.78
CA PHE A 192 -3.59 -11.31 -6.61
C PHE A 192 -4.87 -10.48 -6.78
N LEU A 193 -4.76 -9.24 -7.27
CA LEU A 193 -5.92 -8.38 -7.56
C LEU A 193 -6.82 -9.00 -8.64
N ILE A 194 -6.23 -9.50 -9.74
CA ILE A 194 -6.97 -10.19 -10.81
C ILE A 194 -7.74 -11.39 -10.23
N LYS A 195 -7.05 -12.26 -9.49
CA LYS A 195 -7.64 -13.47 -8.91
C LYS A 195 -8.76 -13.14 -7.92
N LYS A 196 -8.69 -12.01 -7.22
CA LYS A 196 -9.65 -11.62 -6.18
C LYS A 196 -10.89 -10.95 -6.75
N PHE A 197 -10.75 -10.12 -7.79
CA PHE A 197 -11.81 -9.20 -8.24
C PHE A 197 -12.40 -9.52 -9.62
N TYR A 198 -11.81 -10.43 -10.40
CA TYR A 198 -12.30 -10.82 -11.74
C TYR A 198 -12.77 -12.28 -11.82
N LYS A 199 -13.03 -12.92 -10.67
CA LYS A 199 -13.56 -14.27 -10.60
C LYS A 199 -15.06 -14.30 -10.39
#